data_AF-A0A1I6QAT3-F1
#
_entry.id   AF-A0A1I6QAT3-F1
#
_cell.length_a   1.000
_cell.length_b   1.000
_cell.length_c   1.000
_cell.angle_alpha   90.00
_cell.angle_beta   90.00
_cell.angle_gamma   90.00
#
_symmetry.space_group_name_H-M   'P 1'
#
loop_
_entity.id
_entity.type
_entity.pdbx_description
1 polymer ?
#
loop_
_entity_poly.entity_id
_entity_poly.type
_entity_poly.pdbx_seq_one_letter_code
_entity_poly.pdbx_strand_id
1 'polypeptide(L)' 'MIIPCILCEQTFAPTPIQAKKIRKHPHRIFLCPTCHERIGKKAEASPHPIQIKPTLPHL' A
#
# COMPACT_ATOMS: atom_id res chain seq x y z
N MET A 1 -13.08 1.26 -10.19
CA MET A 1 -11.95 0.31 -10.20
C MET A 1 -11.80 -0.22 -8.79
N ILE A 2 -11.94 -1.52 -8.60
CA ILE A 2 -11.72 -2.21 -7.32
C ILE A 2 -10.51 -3.12 -7.49
N ILE A 3 -9.66 -3.19 -6.47
CA ILE A 3 -8.40 -3.93 -6.51
C ILE A 3 -8.39 -4.91 -5.34
N PRO A 4 -8.06 -6.19 -5.55
CA PRO A 4 -7.88 -7.14 -4.46
C PRO A 4 -6.58 -6.83 -3.70
N CYS A 5 -6.64 -6.86 -2.37
CA CYS A 5 -5.44 -6.81 -1.53
C CYS A 5 -4.71 -8.16 -1.58
N ILE A 6 -3.40 -8.17 -1.85
CA ILE A 6 -2.63 -9.42 -1.90
C ILE A 6 -2.51 -10.15 -0.55
N LEU A 7 -2.75 -9.45 0.57
CA LEU A 7 -2.53 -10.01 1.91
C LEU A 7 -3.79 -10.53 2.60
N CYS A 8 -4.94 -9.94 2.31
CA CYS A 8 -6.20 -10.33 2.94
C CYS A 8 -7.30 -10.64 1.92
N GLU A 9 -6.98 -10.57 0.63
CA GLU A 9 -7.86 -10.89 -0.50
C GLU A 9 -9.13 -10.02 -0.60
N GLN A 10 -9.32 -9.09 0.34
CA GLN A 10 -10.41 -8.13 0.31
C GLN A 10 -10.19 -7.10 -0.78
N THR A 11 -11.27 -6.80 -1.50
CA THR A 11 -11.28 -5.73 -2.50
C THR A 11 -11.39 -4.37 -1.83
N PHE A 12 -10.64 -3.40 -2.32
CA PHE A 12 -10.74 -2.00 -1.87
C PHE A 12 -10.76 -1.04 -3.06
N ALA A 13 -11.30 0.16 -2.84
CA ALA A 13 -11.24 1.25 -3.79
C ALA A 13 -9.93 2.04 -3.57
N PRO A 14 -9.00 2.07 -4.55
CA PRO A 14 -7.79 2.86 -4.44
C PRO A 14 -8.11 4.37 -4.52
N THR A 15 -7.31 5.19 -3.85
CA THR A 15 -7.40 6.66 -3.99
C THR A 15 -7.05 7.10 -5.42
N PRO A 16 -7.44 8.31 -5.87
CA PRO A 16 -7.12 8.78 -7.22
C PRO A 16 -5.63 8.72 -7.56
N ILE A 17 -4.76 8.97 -6.58
CA ILE A 17 -3.30 8.90 -6.72
C ILE A 17 -2.85 7.45 -6.85
N GLN A 18 -3.38 6.55 -6.03
CA GLN A 18 -3.09 5.11 -6.13
C GLN A 18 -3.58 4.55 -7.46
N ALA A 19 -4.77 4.93 -7.92
CA ALA A 19 -5.31 4.52 -9.22
C ALA A 19 -4.41 4.96 -10.39
N LYS A 20 -3.86 6.18 -10.35
CA LYS A 20 -2.84 6.63 -11.32
C LYS A 20 -1.58 5.76 -11.26
N LYS A 21 -1.10 5.41 -10.06
CA LYS A 21 0.08 4.54 -9.87
C LYS A 21 -0.15 3.12 -10.36
N ILE A 22 -1.31 2.54 -10.10
CA ILE A 22 -1.72 1.21 -10.58
C ILE A 22 -1.75 1.21 -12.11
N ARG A 23 -2.38 2.23 -12.73
CA ARG A 23 -2.42 2.34 -14.20
C ARG A 23 -1.03 2.44 -14.82
N LYS A 24 -0.13 3.21 -14.21
CA LYS A 24 1.25 3.38 -14.69
C LYS A 24 2.14 2.15 -14.42
N HIS A 25 1.90 1.45 -13.31
CA HIS A 25 2.71 0.33 -12.84
C HIS A 25 1.81 -0.81 -12.32
N PRO A 26 1.11 -1.54 -13.21
CA PRO A 26 0.14 -2.57 -12.80
C PRO A 26 0.80 -3.80 -12.17
N HIS A 27 2.10 -4.02 -12.41
CA HIS A 27 2.89 -5.10 -11.83
C HIS A 27 3.34 -4.82 -10.38
N ARG A 28 3.09 -3.62 -9.83
CA ARG A 28 3.43 -3.32 -8.43
C ARG A 28 2.38 -3.88 -7.49
N ILE A 29 2.83 -4.28 -6.31
CA ILE A 29 1.96 -4.76 -5.24
C ILE A 29 1.24 -3.57 -4.60
N PHE A 30 -0.08 -3.70 -4.42
CA PHE A 30 -0.90 -2.72 -3.72
C PHE A 30 -1.63 -3.39 -2.55
N LEU A 31 -1.67 -2.69 -1.43
CA LEU A 31 -2.27 -3.15 -0.18
C LEU A 31 -3.51 -2.32 0.12
N CYS A 32 -4.51 -2.95 0.72
CA CYS A 32 -5.62 -2.21 1.30
C CYS A 32 -5.12 -1.33 2.46
N PRO A 33 -5.85 -0.25 2.81
CA PRO A 33 -5.44 0.68 3.86
C PRO A 33 -5.16 -0.02 5.21
N THR A 34 -5.99 -0.99 5.58
CA THR A 34 -5.85 -1.76 6.82
C THR A 34 -4.56 -2.58 6.86
N CYS A 35 -4.24 -3.28 5.77
CA CYS A 35 -3.00 -4.06 5.68
C CYS A 35 -1.76 -3.16 5.64
N HIS A 36 -1.85 -2.03 4.94
CA HIS A 36 -0.78 -1.04 4.92
C HIS A 36 -0.48 -0.50 6.33
N GLU A 37 -1.50 -0.15 7.10
CA GLU A 37 -1.32 0.33 8.48
C GLU A 37 -0.77 -0.77 9.41
N ARG A 38 -1.29 -2.00 9.33
CA ARG A 38 -0.80 -3.13 10.14
C ARG A 38 0.68 -3.40 9.92
N ILE A 39 1.13 -3.34 8.67
CA ILE A 39 2.55 -3.54 8.33
C ILE A 39 3.39 -2.34 8.76
N GLY A 40 2.88 -1.12 8.55
CA GLY A 40 3.53 0.11 9.02
C GLY A 40 3.86 0.05 10.52
N LYS A 41 2.86 -0.22 11.35
CA LYS A 41 3.03 -0.37 12.81
C LYS A 41 4.06 -1.44 13.19
N LYS A 42 4.06 -2.58 12.48
CA LYS A 42 5.04 -3.65 12.72
C LYS A 42 6.47 -3.25 12.32
N ALA A 43 6.62 -2.49 11.24
CA ALA A 43 7.93 -2.01 10.80
C ALA A 43 8.49 -0.93 11.73
N GLU A 44 7.63 -0.04 12.25
CA GLU A 44 8.01 0.94 13.26
C GLU A 44 8.45 0.29 14.57
N ALA A 45 7.82 -0.82 14.97
CA ALA A 45 8.20 -1.58 16.16
C ALA A 45 9.44 -2.48 15.96
N SER A 46 9.96 -2.61 14.74
CA SER A 46 11.09 -3.49 14.47
C SER A 46 12.43 -2.81 14.77
N PRO A 47 13.34 -3.43 15.53
CA PRO A 47 14.68 -2.89 15.79
C PRO A 47 15.55 -2.84 14.52
N HIS A 48 15.07 -3.40 13.41
CA HIS A 48 15.68 -3.27 12.10
C HIS A 48 14.71 -2.48 11.22
N PRO A 49 15.04 -1.23 10.85
CA PRO A 49 14.13 -0.37 10.11
C PRO A 49 13.92 -0.98 8.72
N ILE A 50 12.79 -1.66 8.57
CA ILE A 50 12.29 -2.01 7.25
C ILE A 50 11.90 -0.67 6.64
N GLN A 51 12.70 -0.18 5.68
CA GLN A 51 12.42 1.05 4.95
C GLN A 51 11.18 0.82 4.08
N ILE A 52 9.99 0.88 4.69
CA ILE A 52 8.75 1.09 3.95
C ILE A 52 8.85 2.54 3.52
N LYS A 53 9.38 2.80 2.30
CA LYS A 53 9.35 4.15 1.74
C LYS A 53 7.91 4.64 1.89
N PRO A 54 7.66 5.70 2.69
CA PRO A 54 6.36 6.32 2.71
C PRO A 54 6.09 6.62 1.26
N THR A 55 4.94 6.17 0.76
CA THR A 55 4.52 6.63 -0.55
C THR A 55 4.27 8.11 -0.38
N LEU A 56 5.30 8.92 -0.60
CA LEU A 56 5.31 10.35 -0.34
C LEU A 56 4.05 10.91 -1.04
N PRO A 57 3.17 11.63 -0.33
CA PRO A 57 2.34 12.60 -1.00
C PRO A 57 3.33 13.62 -1.57
N HIS A 58 3.68 13.45 -2.84
CA HIS A 58 4.42 14.48 -3.55
C HIS A 58 3.43 15.66 -3.62
N LEU A 59 3.75 16.72 -2.88
CA LEU A 59 3.18 18.06 -3.07
C LEU A 59 3.26 18.42 -4.55
#